data_AF-A0A2R8BCQ6-F1
#
_entry.id   AF-A0A2R8BCQ6-F1
#
_cell.length_a   1.000
_cell.length_b   1.000
_cell.length_c   1.000
_cell.angle_alpha   90.00
_cell.angle_beta   90.00
_cell.angle_gamma   90.00
#
_symmetry.space_group_name_H-M   'P 1'
#
loop_
_entity.id
_entity.type
_entity.pdbx_description
1 polymer ?
#
loop_
_entity_poly.entity_id
_entity_poly.type
_entity_poly.pdbx_seq_one_letter_code
_entity_poly.pdbx_strand_id
1 'polypeptide(L)'
;MKQATVTAIMRWLTNWRHNAYWAAPHCVGVVHLLRCGMEHILSRRICLIAPLCMALTGCGSSAPAPTAASEPPLHPNETPQLRSQINHWADHYAIPRSLVHKLAIRESTHRPSARNGPYWGLLQILPETARTMGHRGPPAQLLDADVNLEYAGKYLRGAWLLSDGNEATAIGWYARGYYYEAKRRGLLVETGLRPG
;
A
#
# COMPACT_ATOMS: atom_id res chain seq x y z
N MET A 1 3.54 39.51 -6.73
CA MET A 1 3.54 38.15 -7.32
C MET A 1 2.55 37.21 -6.58
N LYS A 2 1.27 37.59 -6.42
CA LYS A 2 0.27 36.87 -5.58
C LYS A 2 -0.98 36.42 -6.36
N GLN A 3 -0.83 35.99 -7.60
CA GLN A 3 -1.95 35.54 -8.45
C GLN A 3 -1.78 34.11 -9.00
N ALA A 4 -0.61 33.47 -8.83
CA ALA A 4 -0.33 32.16 -9.44
C ALA A 4 -0.76 30.94 -8.61
N THR A 5 -0.96 31.08 -7.28
CA THR A 5 -1.14 29.91 -6.38
C THR A 5 -2.60 29.47 -6.22
N VAL A 6 -3.57 30.39 -6.34
CA VAL A 6 -5.00 30.07 -6.16
C VAL A 6 -5.54 29.26 -7.35
N THR A 7 -4.99 29.44 -8.54
CA THR A 7 -5.41 28.73 -9.77
C THR A 7 -5.05 27.24 -9.74
N ALA A 8 -3.96 26.85 -9.06
CA ALA A 8 -3.57 25.44 -8.97
C ALA A 8 -4.50 24.61 -8.05
N ILE A 9 -4.93 25.19 -6.93
CA ILE A 9 -5.82 24.52 -5.96
C ILE A 9 -7.26 24.43 -6.50
N MET A 10 -7.75 25.49 -7.16
CA MET A 10 -9.08 25.46 -7.77
C MET A 10 -9.17 24.56 -9.00
N ARG A 11 -8.09 24.45 -9.80
CA ARG A 11 -7.99 23.50 -10.92
C ARG A 11 -7.88 22.05 -10.46
N TRP A 12 -7.35 21.82 -9.26
CA TRP A 12 -7.30 20.50 -8.62
C TRP A 12 -8.70 20.00 -8.19
N LEU A 13 -9.52 20.85 -7.58
CA LEU A 13 -10.89 20.48 -7.16
C LEU A 13 -11.86 20.26 -8.33
N THR A 14 -11.71 21.01 -9.43
CA THR A 14 -12.61 20.92 -10.59
C THR A 14 -12.27 19.79 -11.56
N ASN A 15 -10.99 19.42 -11.70
CA ASN A 15 -10.60 18.29 -12.54
C ASN A 15 -10.91 16.92 -11.91
N TRP A 16 -11.05 16.87 -10.58
CA TRP A 16 -11.36 15.62 -9.85
C TRP A 16 -12.83 15.18 -10.00
N ARG A 17 -13.76 16.12 -10.19
CA ARG A 17 -15.21 15.82 -10.25
C ARG A 17 -15.69 15.18 -11.56
N HIS A 18 -14.82 15.03 -12.57
CA HIS A 18 -15.20 14.54 -13.90
C HIS A 18 -14.74 13.10 -14.21
N ASN A 19 -13.96 12.44 -13.35
CA ASN A 19 -13.46 11.08 -13.61
C ASN A 19 -14.10 9.99 -12.72
N ALA A 20 -15.29 10.27 -12.18
CA ALA A 20 -16.06 9.36 -11.31
C ALA A 20 -17.30 8.77 -12.03
N TYR A 21 -17.18 8.51 -13.33
CA TYR A 21 -18.19 7.78 -14.11
C TYR A 21 -17.63 6.46 -14.61
N TRP A 22 -17.54 5.46 -13.72
CA TRP A 22 -17.67 4.03 -14.06
C TRP A 22 -18.21 3.28 -12.85
N ALA A 23 -19.52 3.40 -12.63
CA ALA A 23 -20.39 2.34 -12.12
C ALA A 23 -20.43 1.22 -13.19
N ALA A 24 -20.70 -0.07 -13.00
CA ALA A 24 -21.24 -0.90 -11.94
C ALA A 24 -21.14 -2.38 -12.44
N PRO A 25 -21.52 -3.40 -11.66
CA PRO A 25 -21.18 -4.81 -11.86
C PRO A 25 -22.21 -5.57 -12.70
N HIS A 26 -21.80 -6.73 -13.24
CA HIS A 26 -22.72 -7.72 -13.81
C HIS A 26 -22.63 -9.05 -13.05
N CYS A 27 -23.79 -9.50 -12.59
CA CYS A 27 -24.09 -10.79 -11.98
C CYS A 27 -24.58 -11.81 -13.04
N VAL A 28 -24.85 -13.04 -12.56
CA VAL A 28 -25.59 -14.16 -13.19
C VAL A 28 -24.71 -15.05 -14.09
N GLY A 29 -24.66 -16.38 -13.99
CA GLY A 29 -25.38 -17.40 -13.24
C GLY A 29 -25.06 -18.76 -13.88
N VAL A 30 -24.90 -19.83 -13.09
CA VAL A 30 -25.81 -21.01 -13.10
C VAL A 30 -25.48 -22.10 -14.15
N VAL A 31 -25.30 -23.33 -13.63
CA VAL A 31 -25.52 -24.65 -14.27
C VAL A 31 -24.45 -25.16 -15.25
N HIS A 32 -23.65 -26.14 -14.81
CA HIS A 32 -23.87 -27.54 -15.23
C HIS A 32 -23.04 -28.51 -14.37
N LEU A 33 -23.75 -29.32 -13.59
CA LEU A 33 -23.29 -30.61 -13.09
C LEU A 33 -23.02 -31.51 -14.30
N LEU A 34 -21.85 -32.15 -14.37
CA LEU A 34 -21.71 -33.44 -15.02
C LEU A 34 -20.77 -34.31 -14.20
N ARG A 35 -21.42 -35.23 -13.49
CA ARG A 35 -20.84 -36.37 -12.78
C ARG A 35 -21.18 -37.60 -13.61
N CYS A 36 -20.14 -38.23 -14.15
CA CYS A 36 -20.16 -39.61 -14.64
C CYS A 36 -18.69 -40.05 -14.49
N GLY A 37 -18.29 -40.86 -13.51
CA GLY A 37 -18.87 -42.16 -13.23
C GLY A 37 -18.18 -43.19 -14.14
N MET A 38 -16.88 -43.43 -13.94
CA MET A 38 -16.16 -44.52 -14.60
C MET A 38 -15.23 -45.20 -13.59
N GLU A 39 -15.83 -46.17 -12.91
CA GLU A 39 -15.20 -47.19 -12.09
C GLU A 39 -14.41 -48.14 -13.00
N HIS A 40 -13.09 -48.30 -12.78
CA HIS A 40 -12.35 -49.47 -13.23
C HIS A 40 -11.38 -49.93 -12.14
N ILE A 41 -11.93 -50.82 -11.33
CA ILE A 41 -11.40 -52.07 -10.77
C ILE A 41 -10.05 -52.57 -11.35
N LEU A 42 -9.25 -53.20 -10.46
CA LEU A 42 -8.04 -54.03 -10.66
C LEU A 42 -6.72 -53.24 -10.89
N SER A 43 -5.57 -53.53 -10.28
CA SER A 43 -5.09 -54.78 -9.69
C SER A 43 -3.91 -54.48 -8.75
N ARG A 44 -3.99 -54.99 -7.51
CA ARG A 44 -2.86 -55.18 -6.61
C ARG A 44 -2.08 -56.39 -7.11
N ARG A 45 -0.77 -56.23 -7.42
CA ARG A 45 0.36 -57.08 -6.99
C ARG A 45 1.53 -57.10 -7.99
N ILE A 46 2.75 -57.05 -7.43
CA ILE A 46 4.02 -57.59 -7.97
C ILE A 46 4.63 -56.69 -9.09
N CYS A 47 5.89 -56.24 -9.07
CA CYS A 47 7.11 -56.97 -8.75
C CYS A 47 8.26 -56.01 -8.38
N LEU A 48 9.08 -56.42 -7.42
CA LEU A 48 10.44 -55.93 -7.15
C LEU A 48 11.34 -56.16 -8.38
N ILE A 49 12.00 -55.12 -8.91
CA ILE A 49 13.34 -55.20 -9.53
C ILE A 49 14.02 -53.82 -9.38
N ALA A 50 15.07 -53.76 -8.57
CA ALA A 50 16.13 -52.75 -8.70
C ALA A 50 17.22 -53.33 -9.61
N PRO A 51 17.86 -52.51 -10.46
CA PRO A 51 19.28 -52.28 -10.22
C PRO A 51 19.73 -50.83 -10.44
N LEU A 52 20.57 -50.40 -9.49
CA LEU A 52 21.82 -49.66 -9.66
C LEU A 52 22.20 -49.23 -11.09
N CYS A 53 22.19 -47.91 -11.34
CA CYS A 53 23.07 -47.23 -12.29
C CYS A 53 23.46 -45.86 -11.73
N MET A 54 24.67 -45.81 -11.16
CA MET A 54 25.44 -44.57 -10.96
C MET A 54 25.79 -44.00 -12.35
N ALA A 55 25.37 -42.77 -12.63
CA ALA A 55 26.06 -41.89 -13.57
C ALA A 55 25.86 -40.45 -13.10
N LEU A 56 26.87 -39.95 -12.38
CA LEU A 56 27.04 -38.54 -12.03
C LEU A 56 27.15 -37.72 -13.32
N THR A 57 26.10 -36.96 -13.65
CA THR A 57 26.23 -35.82 -14.56
C THR A 57 25.61 -34.61 -13.87
N GLY A 58 26.29 -34.17 -12.81
CA GLY A 58 26.05 -32.86 -12.23
C GLY A 58 26.65 -31.81 -13.14
N CYS A 59 25.88 -31.32 -14.12
CA CYS A 59 26.13 -29.98 -14.64
C CYS A 59 25.80 -29.01 -13.52
N GLY A 60 26.84 -28.64 -12.76
CA GLY A 60 26.81 -27.48 -11.89
C GLY A 60 26.64 -26.24 -12.76
N SER A 61 25.41 -25.95 -13.15
CA SER A 61 25.01 -24.60 -13.49
C SER A 61 25.19 -23.82 -12.19
N SER A 62 26.34 -23.16 -12.06
CA SER A 62 26.48 -22.00 -11.20
C SER A 62 25.44 -21.00 -11.71
N ALA A 63 24.20 -21.14 -11.22
CA ALA A 63 23.22 -20.09 -11.34
C ALA A 63 23.94 -18.87 -10.78
N PRO A 64 24.15 -17.81 -11.59
CA PRO A 64 24.69 -16.59 -11.04
C PRO A 64 23.80 -16.25 -9.85
N ALA A 65 24.42 -16.08 -8.67
CA ALA A 65 23.73 -15.57 -7.50
C ALA A 65 22.85 -14.41 -7.99
N PRO A 66 21.56 -14.34 -7.62
CA PRO A 66 20.66 -13.33 -8.16
C PRO A 66 21.35 -11.99 -7.99
N THR A 67 21.90 -11.46 -9.08
CA THR A 67 22.54 -10.16 -9.12
C THR A 67 21.47 -9.24 -8.57
N ALA A 68 21.73 -8.68 -7.38
CA ALA A 68 20.78 -7.84 -6.65
C ALA A 68 20.00 -7.03 -7.67
N ALA A 69 18.73 -7.39 -7.89
CA ALA A 69 17.93 -6.83 -8.96
C ALA A 69 18.08 -5.32 -8.82
N SER A 70 18.65 -4.66 -9.83
CA SER A 70 19.05 -3.26 -9.72
C SER A 70 17.86 -2.50 -9.17
N GLU A 71 18.01 -1.94 -7.96
CA GLU A 71 16.87 -1.27 -7.33
C GLU A 71 16.34 -0.21 -8.29
N PRO A 72 15.01 0.00 -8.35
CA PRO A 72 14.45 1.07 -9.16
C PRO A 72 15.17 2.39 -8.85
N PRO A 73 15.34 3.28 -9.84
CA PRO A 73 15.98 4.57 -9.59
C PRO A 73 15.27 5.34 -8.46
N LEU A 74 16.02 6.19 -7.76
CA LEU A 74 15.47 7.08 -6.73
C LEU A 74 14.51 8.09 -7.34
N HIS A 75 13.44 8.40 -6.62
CA HIS A 75 12.56 9.50 -6.94
C HIS A 75 13.23 10.86 -6.63
N PRO A 76 12.72 11.97 -7.18
CA PRO A 76 13.22 13.30 -6.83
C PRO A 76 13.15 13.55 -5.32
N ASN A 77 14.23 14.12 -4.75
CA ASN A 77 14.46 14.35 -3.31
C ASN A 77 14.51 13.08 -2.43
N GLU A 78 14.40 11.88 -3.01
CA GLU A 78 14.55 10.63 -2.27
C GLU A 78 16.04 10.32 -2.04
N THR A 79 16.38 9.87 -0.83
CA THR A 79 17.68 9.30 -0.49
C THR A 79 17.53 7.80 -0.24
N PRO A 80 18.59 6.97 -0.36
CA PRO A 80 18.50 5.55 0.00
C PRO A 80 18.03 5.32 1.44
N GLN A 81 18.42 6.19 2.37
CA GLN A 81 17.94 6.15 3.75
C GLN A 81 16.44 6.42 3.84
N LEU A 82 15.94 7.47 3.16
CA LEU A 82 14.52 7.78 3.14
C LEU A 82 13.70 6.64 2.53
N ARG A 83 14.20 6.02 1.45
CA ARG A 83 13.60 4.82 0.86
C ARG A 83 13.48 3.69 1.87
N SER A 84 14.56 3.42 2.60
CA SER A 84 14.59 2.38 3.63
C SER A 84 13.55 2.65 4.72
N GLN A 85 13.42 3.91 5.16
CA GLN A 85 12.40 4.31 6.14
C GLN A 85 10.98 4.13 5.59
N ILE A 86 10.71 4.59 4.37
CA ILE A 86 9.41 4.43 3.71
C ILE A 86 9.03 2.95 3.60
N ASN A 87 9.97 2.11 3.14
CA ASN A 87 9.75 0.68 2.99
C ASN A 87 9.54 0.00 4.35
N HIS A 88 10.34 0.36 5.36
CA HIS A 88 10.20 -0.15 6.72
C HIS A 88 8.80 0.11 7.28
N TRP A 89 8.33 1.36 7.23
CA TRP A 89 7.02 1.72 7.78
C TRP A 89 5.85 1.17 6.95
N ALA A 90 6.01 1.08 5.62
CA ALA A 90 5.04 0.39 4.77
C ALA A 90 4.87 -1.08 5.19
N ASP A 91 5.98 -1.79 5.39
CA ASP A 91 5.96 -3.19 5.81
C ASP A 91 5.41 -3.33 7.24
N HIS A 92 5.84 -2.46 8.16
CA HIS A 92 5.40 -2.44 9.56
C HIS A 92 3.87 -2.34 9.67
N TYR A 93 3.24 -1.49 8.86
CA TYR A 93 1.78 -1.34 8.82
C TYR A 93 1.08 -2.24 7.79
N ALA A 94 1.80 -3.15 7.13
CA ALA A 94 1.27 -4.01 6.07
C ALA A 94 0.53 -3.22 4.97
N ILE A 95 1.11 -2.09 4.54
CA ILE A 95 0.63 -1.24 3.44
C ILE A 95 1.53 -1.52 2.22
N PRO A 96 0.99 -1.55 0.98
CA PRO A 96 1.85 -1.65 -0.20
C PRO A 96 2.89 -0.53 -0.23
N ARG A 97 4.18 -0.87 -0.38
CA ARG A 97 5.26 0.12 -0.49
C ARG A 97 4.98 1.13 -1.62
N SER A 98 4.42 0.67 -2.73
CA SER A 98 3.94 1.47 -3.86
C SER A 98 2.98 2.58 -3.44
N LEU A 99 2.04 2.28 -2.55
CA LEU A 99 1.07 3.25 -2.05
C LEU A 99 1.75 4.37 -1.24
N VAL A 100 2.69 4.01 -0.35
CA VAL A 100 3.40 5.01 0.47
C VAL A 100 4.27 5.91 -0.40
N HIS A 101 5.00 5.34 -1.36
CA HIS A 101 5.78 6.12 -2.34
C HIS A 101 4.89 7.05 -3.18
N LYS A 102 3.76 6.57 -3.71
CA LYS A 102 2.80 7.41 -4.46
C LYS A 102 2.27 8.56 -3.60
N LEU A 103 1.97 8.31 -2.34
CA LEU A 103 1.52 9.34 -1.42
C LEU A 103 2.62 10.35 -1.12
N ALA A 104 3.85 9.90 -0.82
CA ALA A 104 4.99 10.79 -0.56
C ALA A 104 5.32 11.69 -1.76
N ILE A 105 5.20 11.17 -2.98
CA ILE A 105 5.33 11.97 -4.22
C ILE A 105 4.24 13.05 -4.28
N ARG A 106 2.98 12.65 -4.09
CA ARG A 106 1.81 13.54 -4.18
C ARG A 106 1.86 14.66 -3.14
N GLU A 107 2.25 14.34 -1.92
CA GLU A 107 2.15 15.25 -0.78
C GLU A 107 3.36 16.18 -0.63
N SER A 108 4.58 15.68 -0.83
CA SER A 108 5.80 16.48 -0.60
C SER A 108 6.86 16.35 -1.68
N THR A 109 6.68 15.44 -2.66
CA THR A 109 7.74 15.04 -3.59
C THR A 109 8.99 14.58 -2.82
N HIS A 110 8.79 13.70 -1.82
CA HIS A 110 9.83 13.18 -0.93
C HIS A 110 10.63 14.24 -0.17
N ARG A 111 9.98 15.29 0.33
CA ARG A 111 10.62 16.31 1.16
C ARG A 111 10.18 16.18 2.62
N PRO A 112 10.95 15.53 3.51
CA PRO A 112 10.56 15.35 4.92
C PRO A 112 10.31 16.65 5.67
N SER A 113 11.04 17.72 5.36
CA SER A 113 10.89 19.03 6.01
C SER A 113 9.82 19.92 5.36
N ALA A 114 9.00 19.39 4.45
CA ALA A 114 7.96 20.16 3.78
C ALA A 114 6.88 20.65 4.74
N ARG A 115 6.41 21.87 4.53
CA ARG A 115 5.30 22.46 5.27
C ARG A 115 4.38 23.22 4.31
N ASN A 116 3.08 22.91 4.36
CA ASN A 116 2.06 23.58 3.59
C ASN A 116 0.87 23.95 4.49
N GLY A 117 0.83 25.21 4.94
CA GLY A 117 -0.20 25.66 5.89
C GLY A 117 -0.20 24.80 7.17
N PRO A 118 -1.32 24.12 7.50
CA PRO A 118 -1.42 23.30 8.71
C PRO A 118 -0.79 21.91 8.56
N TYR A 119 -0.36 21.49 7.37
CA TYR A 119 0.16 20.14 7.09
C TYR A 119 1.68 20.05 7.25
N TRP A 120 2.15 18.93 7.81
CA TRP A 120 3.54 18.73 8.20
C TRP A 120 4.17 17.48 7.57
N GLY A 121 5.37 17.69 7.05
CA GLY A 121 6.36 16.68 6.72
C GLY A 121 6.08 15.82 5.50
N LEU A 122 6.73 14.65 5.44
CA LEU A 122 6.79 13.80 4.24
C LEU A 122 5.41 13.46 3.65
N LEU A 123 4.47 13.04 4.50
CA LEU A 123 3.11 12.64 4.10
C LEU A 123 2.06 13.71 4.42
N GLN A 124 2.49 14.95 4.68
CA GLN A 124 1.65 16.12 4.93
C GLN A 124 0.50 15.85 5.94
N ILE A 125 0.81 15.19 7.05
CA ILE A 125 -0.18 14.91 8.09
C ILE A 125 -0.50 16.18 8.91
N LEU A 126 -1.76 16.31 9.30
CA LEU A 126 -2.22 17.33 10.23
C LEU A 126 -1.81 16.95 11.68
N PRO A 127 -1.25 17.86 12.51
CA PRO A 127 -0.83 17.51 13.88
C PRO A 127 -1.95 16.94 14.75
N GLU A 128 -3.18 17.40 14.57
CA GLU A 128 -4.38 16.88 15.24
C GLU A 128 -4.65 15.42 14.87
N THR A 129 -4.49 15.07 13.59
CA THR A 129 -4.59 13.69 13.12
C THR A 129 -3.47 12.83 13.70
N ALA A 130 -2.23 13.33 13.70
CA ALA A 130 -1.10 12.62 14.31
C ALA A 130 -1.34 12.36 15.81
N ARG A 131 -1.92 13.33 16.54
CA ARG A 131 -2.31 13.15 17.96
C ARG A 131 -3.33 12.05 18.15
N THR A 132 -4.28 11.91 17.21
CA THR A 132 -5.26 10.80 17.21
C THR A 132 -4.55 9.46 17.00
N MET A 133 -3.50 9.44 16.19
CA MET A 133 -2.68 8.24 15.94
C MET A 133 -1.71 7.89 17.07
N GLY A 134 -1.51 8.79 18.05
CA GLY A 134 -0.70 8.55 19.24
C GLY A 134 0.41 9.56 19.46
N HIS A 135 0.66 10.48 18.54
CA HIS A 135 1.72 11.48 18.68
C HIS A 135 1.45 12.39 19.89
N ARG A 136 2.48 12.60 20.72
CA ARG A 136 2.42 13.46 21.91
C ARG A 136 3.44 14.61 21.90
N GLY A 137 4.39 14.59 20.96
CA GLY A 137 5.39 15.63 20.80
C GLY A 137 4.87 16.93 20.20
N PRO A 138 5.73 17.97 20.10
CA PRO A 138 5.42 19.18 19.37
C PRO A 138 5.28 18.90 17.86
N PRO A 139 4.44 19.65 17.12
CA PRO A 139 4.25 19.45 15.68
C PRO A 139 5.54 19.47 14.85
N ALA A 140 6.57 20.19 15.30
CA ALA A 140 7.86 20.27 14.62
C ALA A 140 8.57 18.91 14.48
N GLN A 141 8.30 17.94 15.37
CA GLN A 141 8.84 16.59 15.25
C GLN A 141 8.31 15.87 13.99
N LEU A 142 7.14 16.26 13.47
CA LEU A 142 6.59 15.70 12.24
C LEU A 142 7.35 16.13 10.97
N LEU A 143 8.37 17.01 11.08
CA LEU A 143 9.31 17.31 9.99
C LEU A 143 10.44 16.29 9.89
N ASP A 144 10.60 15.43 10.89
CA ASP A 144 11.45 14.25 10.80
C ASP A 144 10.71 13.15 10.01
N ALA A 145 11.39 12.51 9.07
CA ALA A 145 10.77 11.53 8.18
C ALA A 145 10.27 10.30 8.94
N ASP A 146 11.03 9.83 9.93
CA ASP A 146 10.73 8.61 10.67
C ASP A 146 9.51 8.80 11.56
N VAL A 147 9.49 9.90 12.32
CA VAL A 147 8.33 10.30 13.13
C VAL A 147 7.10 10.55 12.25
N ASN A 148 7.27 11.20 11.09
CA ASN A 148 6.17 11.42 10.16
C ASN A 148 5.59 10.09 9.67
N LEU A 149 6.44 9.17 9.23
CA LEU A 149 6.06 7.86 8.71
C LEU A 149 5.40 6.97 9.76
N GLU A 150 5.82 7.05 11.03
CA GLU A 150 5.15 6.37 12.14
C GLU A 150 3.67 6.78 12.21
N TYR A 151 3.38 8.06 12.42
CA TYR A 151 2.01 8.49 12.69
C TYR A 151 1.17 8.63 11.41
N ALA A 152 1.75 9.12 10.32
CA ALA A 152 1.06 9.24 9.04
C ALA A 152 0.89 7.89 8.35
N GLY A 153 1.87 6.98 8.46
CA GLY A 153 1.74 5.60 8.00
C GLY A 153 0.63 4.86 8.73
N LYS A 154 0.52 5.03 10.05
CA LYS A 154 -0.60 4.49 10.83
C LYS A 154 -1.96 5.03 10.37
N TYR A 155 -2.05 6.33 10.07
CA TYR A 155 -3.28 6.91 9.51
C TYR A 155 -3.57 6.40 8.08
N LEU A 156 -2.55 6.22 7.25
CA LEU A 156 -2.65 5.62 5.92
C LEU A 156 -3.12 4.17 5.97
N ARG A 157 -2.72 3.41 6.99
CA ARG A 157 -3.23 2.04 7.21
C ARG A 157 -4.75 2.04 7.34
N GLY A 158 -5.32 2.97 8.12
CA GLY A 158 -6.77 3.06 8.24
C GLY A 158 -7.46 3.37 6.90
N ALA A 159 -6.87 4.24 6.08
CA ALA A 159 -7.35 4.51 4.73
C ALA A 159 -7.26 3.27 3.81
N TRP A 160 -6.19 2.48 3.93
CA TRP A 160 -6.00 1.24 3.17
C TRP A 160 -7.02 0.15 3.54
N LEU A 161 -7.38 0.03 4.83
CA LEU A 161 -8.41 -0.91 5.27
C LEU A 161 -9.80 -0.62 4.67
N LEU A 162 -10.06 0.63 4.29
CA LEU A 162 -11.33 1.08 3.71
C LEU A 162 -11.29 1.18 2.18
N SER A 163 -10.16 0.84 1.57
CA SER A 163 -9.96 1.01 0.13
C SER A 163 -10.25 -0.24 -0.68
N ASP A 164 -10.55 -1.36 -0.02
CA ASP A 164 -10.83 -2.65 -0.64
C ASP A 164 -9.69 -3.08 -1.60
N GLY A 165 -8.44 -2.79 -1.21
CA GLY A 165 -7.24 -3.11 -1.99
C GLY A 165 -6.89 -2.11 -3.09
N ASN A 166 -7.61 -0.99 -3.22
CA ASN A 166 -7.34 0.02 -4.23
C ASN A 166 -6.48 1.17 -3.69
N GLU A 167 -5.30 1.40 -4.28
CA GLU A 167 -4.38 2.45 -3.83
C GLU A 167 -4.92 3.87 -4.06
N ALA A 168 -5.60 4.13 -5.18
CA ALA A 168 -6.16 5.44 -5.47
C ALA A 168 -7.29 5.79 -4.49
N THR A 169 -8.14 4.81 -4.16
CA THR A 169 -9.16 4.95 -3.12
C THR A 169 -8.55 5.21 -1.75
N ALA A 170 -7.45 4.52 -1.39
CA ALA A 170 -6.75 4.75 -0.13
C ALA A 170 -6.18 6.18 -0.04
N ILE A 171 -5.54 6.67 -1.11
CA ILE A 171 -5.07 8.06 -1.19
C ILE A 171 -6.25 9.04 -1.05
N GLY A 172 -7.38 8.73 -1.69
CA GLY A 172 -8.61 9.50 -1.56
C GLY A 172 -9.12 9.59 -0.12
N TRP A 173 -9.17 8.45 0.59
CA TRP A 173 -9.55 8.38 2.00
C TRP A 173 -8.59 9.14 2.91
N TYR A 174 -7.28 9.00 2.69
CA TYR A 174 -6.26 9.72 3.44
C TYR A 174 -6.47 11.23 3.33
N ALA A 175 -6.66 11.73 2.11
CA ALA A 175 -6.80 13.17 1.83
C ALA A 175 -8.09 13.79 2.38
N ARG A 176 -9.23 13.08 2.27
CA ARG A 176 -10.55 13.62 2.65
C ARG A 176 -10.96 13.33 4.09
N GLY A 177 -10.29 12.38 4.73
CA GLY A 177 -10.70 11.81 6.02
C GLY A 177 -11.74 10.71 5.88
N TYR A 178 -11.62 9.69 6.74
CA TYR A 178 -12.42 8.47 6.64
C TYR A 178 -13.20 8.11 7.91
N TYR A 179 -13.29 9.01 8.89
CA TYR A 179 -14.00 8.74 10.16
C TYR A 179 -15.41 8.20 9.96
N TYR A 180 -16.22 8.87 9.13
CA TYR A 180 -17.61 8.44 8.89
C TYR A 180 -17.70 7.10 8.16
N GLU A 181 -16.75 6.80 7.27
CA GLU A 181 -16.71 5.51 6.57
C GLU A 181 -16.28 4.40 7.51
N ALA A 182 -15.23 4.62 8.30
CA ALA A 182 -14.80 3.71 9.35
C ALA A 182 -15.95 3.43 10.35
N LYS A 183 -16.67 4.47 10.78
CA LYS A 183 -17.83 4.33 11.67
C LYS A 183 -18.94 3.51 11.02
N ARG A 184 -19.27 3.76 9.75
CA ARG A 184 -20.28 2.98 9.01
C ARG A 184 -19.92 1.51 8.89
N ARG A 185 -18.65 1.19 8.66
CA ARG A 185 -18.16 -0.20 8.54
C ARG A 185 -17.85 -0.86 9.89
N GLY A 186 -17.98 -0.15 11.01
CA GLY A 186 -17.62 -0.67 12.33
C GLY A 186 -16.11 -0.83 12.54
N LEU A 187 -15.28 -0.10 11.79
CA LEU A 187 -13.82 -0.25 11.74
C LEU A 187 -13.05 0.89 12.44
N LEU A 188 -13.66 1.61 13.39
CA LEU A 188 -13.01 2.75 14.03
C LEU A 188 -11.71 2.32 14.75
N VAL A 189 -11.74 1.22 15.49
CA VAL A 189 -10.60 0.75 16.28
C VAL A 189 -9.48 0.26 15.38
N GLU A 190 -9.82 -0.53 14.36
CA GLU A 190 -8.90 -1.13 13.39
C GLU A 190 -8.17 -0.06 12.56
N THR A 191 -8.87 1.04 12.25
CA THR A 191 -8.29 2.18 11.55
C THR A 191 -7.49 3.12 12.47
N GLY A 192 -7.35 2.79 13.76
CA GLY A 192 -6.63 3.59 14.74
C GLY A 192 -7.37 4.85 15.19
N LEU A 193 -8.64 4.99 14.84
CA LEU A 193 -9.52 6.05 15.31
C LEU A 193 -10.13 5.67 16.66
N ARG A 194 -10.49 6.67 17.45
CA ARG A 194 -11.16 6.45 18.74
C ARG A 194 -12.68 6.42 18.52
N PRO A 195 -13.42 5.43 19.05
CA PRO A 195 -14.86 5.56 19.19
C PRO A 195 -15.12 6.76 20.10
N GLY A 196 -15.91 7.71 19.59
CA GLY A 196 -16.36 8.88 20.35
C GLY A 196 -17.53 8.55 21.25
#